data_AF-A0A944JRT6-F1
#
_entry.id   AF-A0A944JRT6-F1
#
_cell.length_a   1.000
_cell.length_b   1.000
_cell.length_c   1.000
_cell.angle_alpha   90.00
_cell.angle_beta   90.00
_cell.angle_gamma   90.00
#
_symmetry.space_group_name_H-M   'P 1'
#
loop_
_entity.id
_entity.type
_entity.pdbx_description
1 polymer ?
#
loop_
_entity_poly.entity_id
_entity_poly.type
_entity_poly.pdbx_seq_one_letter_code
_entity_poly.pdbx_strand_id
1 'polypeptide(L)'
;MRVEVLAVADCPNGPLLEDRLAQALDGRPDCQVERHVVGDEADAARRGMHGSPTLLIDGSDPFAAPGTPTSFACRLYRDHDGTIGGAPSVEDLRRVLNGADLVSLTQPAGRAGRGRLAPAEGGLRAVQQAVLRSFAATGSAPTTAALDEAAGPFGLPAAQVLAELAAEDFLVLDDSGVILGAYPFSAVATEHVVQIAGGPMVFSMCAIDALGIPPMLGADAVVTSSDPVNGATVRVEFSGGAAAWKPSTAVVYYGARDQHGPAAAVCCDYLRFFTDRHNAEQWAGQQAGLRGAIVGQAEAERIAATIFGSLLAASPQ
;
A
#
# COMPACT_ATOMS: atom_id res chain seq x y z
N MET A 1 -16.94 -6.47 -3.33
CA MET A 1 -16.34 -5.30 -4.03
C MET A 1 -17.47 -4.49 -4.64
N ARG A 2 -17.49 -3.16 -4.44
CA ARG A 2 -18.49 -2.27 -5.03
C ARG A 2 -17.96 -1.72 -6.35
N VAL A 3 -18.73 -1.88 -7.42
CA VAL A 3 -18.40 -1.42 -8.76
C VAL A 3 -19.50 -0.45 -9.18
N GLU A 4 -19.14 0.76 -9.56
CA GLU A 4 -20.11 1.78 -9.97
C GLU A 4 -19.85 2.19 -11.42
N VAL A 5 -20.91 2.23 -12.22
CA VAL A 5 -20.87 2.77 -13.59
C VAL A 5 -21.55 4.13 -13.59
N LEU A 6 -20.79 5.17 -13.92
CA LEU A 6 -21.27 6.54 -14.06
C LEU A 6 -21.38 6.87 -15.55
N ALA A 7 -22.55 7.28 -16.01
CA ALA A 7 -22.75 7.71 -17.39
C ALA A 7 -23.75 8.86 -17.48
N VAL A 8 -23.59 9.74 -18.45
CA VAL A 8 -24.64 10.72 -18.80
C VAL A 8 -25.83 10.02 -19.46
N ALA A 9 -26.98 10.70 -19.47
CA ALA A 9 -28.12 10.26 -20.27
C ALA A 9 -27.71 10.07 -21.74
N ASP A 10 -28.14 8.96 -22.34
CA ASP A 10 -27.86 8.59 -23.74
C ASP A 10 -26.37 8.55 -24.12
N CYS A 11 -25.49 8.19 -23.18
CA CYS A 11 -24.06 8.03 -23.46
C CYS A 11 -23.83 6.97 -24.57
N PRO A 12 -23.19 7.34 -25.70
CA PRO A 12 -23.03 6.42 -26.84
C PRO A 12 -22.12 5.21 -26.51
N ASN A 13 -21.19 5.39 -25.56
CA ASN A 13 -20.25 4.35 -25.15
C ASN A 13 -20.72 3.58 -23.91
N GLY A 14 -21.85 3.98 -23.29
CA GLY A 14 -22.40 3.31 -22.11
C GLY A 14 -22.68 1.81 -22.33
N PRO A 15 -23.40 1.42 -23.39
CA PRO A 15 -23.64 0.01 -23.70
C PRO A 15 -22.35 -0.79 -23.90
N LEU A 16 -21.34 -0.20 -24.54
CA LEU A 16 -20.06 -0.86 -24.76
C LEU A 16 -19.33 -1.17 -23.43
N LEU A 17 -19.35 -0.23 -22.47
CA LEU A 17 -18.77 -0.48 -21.15
C LEU A 17 -19.53 -1.58 -20.42
N GLU A 18 -20.85 -1.57 -20.44
CA GLU A 18 -21.69 -2.59 -19.78
C GLU A 18 -21.44 -3.99 -20.35
N ASP A 19 -21.39 -4.14 -21.67
CA ASP A 19 -21.12 -5.43 -22.32
C ASP A 19 -19.74 -5.99 -21.95
N ARG A 20 -18.72 -5.12 -21.89
CA ARG A 20 -17.37 -5.52 -21.51
C ARG A 20 -17.25 -5.80 -20.02
N LEU A 21 -17.95 -5.05 -19.18
CA LEU A 21 -18.02 -5.26 -17.74
C LEU A 21 -18.70 -6.59 -17.41
N ALA A 22 -19.80 -6.92 -18.08
CA ALA A 22 -20.47 -8.21 -17.93
C ALA A 22 -19.54 -9.39 -18.25
N GLN A 23 -18.75 -9.30 -19.33
CA GLN A 23 -17.73 -10.30 -19.67
C GLN A 23 -16.58 -10.38 -18.66
N ALA A 24 -16.23 -9.26 -18.03
CA ALA A 24 -15.18 -9.21 -17.03
C ALA A 24 -15.64 -9.77 -15.67
N LEU A 25 -16.94 -9.68 -15.37
CA LEU A 25 -17.57 -10.18 -14.15
C LEU A 25 -18.11 -11.61 -14.25
N ASP A 26 -17.96 -12.27 -15.39
CA ASP A 26 -18.37 -13.66 -15.56
C ASP A 26 -17.70 -14.55 -14.48
N GLY A 27 -18.52 -15.24 -13.68
CA GLY A 27 -18.06 -16.04 -12.55
C GLY A 27 -17.67 -15.28 -11.27
N ARG A 28 -17.98 -13.98 -11.12
CA ARG A 28 -17.64 -13.14 -9.95
C ARG A 28 -18.87 -12.69 -9.14
N PRO A 29 -19.42 -13.55 -8.25
CA PRO A 29 -20.59 -13.19 -7.43
C PRO A 29 -20.26 -12.21 -6.29
N ASP A 30 -18.98 -11.94 -6.03
CA ASP A 30 -18.47 -11.05 -4.98
C ASP A 30 -18.51 -9.55 -5.35
N CYS A 31 -18.83 -9.23 -6.61
CA CYS A 31 -18.92 -7.87 -7.13
C CYS A 31 -20.38 -7.39 -7.16
N GLN A 32 -20.65 -6.24 -6.53
CA GLN A 32 -21.94 -5.55 -6.60
C GLN A 32 -21.84 -4.38 -7.56
N VAL A 33 -22.62 -4.41 -8.65
CA VAL A 33 -22.60 -3.37 -9.68
C VAL A 33 -23.77 -2.41 -9.51
N GLU A 34 -23.46 -1.15 -9.27
CA GLU A 34 -24.41 -0.04 -9.24
C GLU A 34 -24.25 0.86 -10.47
N ARG A 35 -25.36 1.46 -10.92
CA ARG A 35 -25.40 2.27 -12.13
C ARG A 35 -26.03 3.60 -11.80
N HIS A 36 -25.34 4.68 -12.15
CA HIS A 36 -25.78 6.04 -11.86
C HIS A 36 -25.79 6.85 -13.15
N VAL A 37 -26.95 7.44 -13.44
CA VAL A 37 -27.08 8.43 -14.50
C VAL A 37 -26.69 9.79 -13.93
N VAL A 38 -25.65 10.40 -14.48
CA VAL A 38 -25.13 11.70 -14.07
C VAL A 38 -25.80 12.79 -14.92
N GLY A 39 -26.41 13.77 -14.26
CA GLY A 39 -27.24 14.79 -14.93
C GLY A 39 -26.52 16.11 -15.23
N ASP A 40 -25.46 16.44 -14.48
CA ASP A 40 -24.75 17.72 -14.62
C ASP A 40 -23.29 17.64 -14.11
N GLU A 41 -22.52 18.71 -14.34
CA GLU A 41 -21.12 18.83 -13.90
C GLU A 41 -20.95 18.74 -12.38
N ALA A 42 -21.91 19.26 -11.60
CA ALA A 42 -21.83 19.21 -10.15
C ALA A 42 -22.00 17.78 -9.64
N ASP A 43 -22.86 16.99 -10.26
CA ASP A 43 -23.05 15.58 -9.97
C ASP A 43 -21.86 14.74 -10.41
N ALA A 44 -21.27 15.06 -11.57
CA ALA A 44 -20.02 14.45 -12.03
C ALA A 44 -18.90 14.67 -11.01
N ALA A 45 -18.75 15.90 -10.50
CA ALA A 45 -17.76 16.23 -9.47
C ALA A 45 -18.01 15.50 -8.15
N ARG A 46 -19.26 15.49 -7.65
CA ARG A 46 -19.63 14.79 -6.41
C ARG A 46 -19.36 13.29 -6.46
N ARG A 47 -19.53 12.69 -7.63
CA ARG A 47 -19.40 11.24 -7.83
C ARG A 47 -18.01 10.83 -8.31
N GLY A 48 -17.10 11.77 -8.61
CA GLY A 48 -15.75 11.44 -9.10
C GLY A 48 -15.72 10.96 -10.56
N MET A 49 -16.65 11.43 -11.40
CA MET A 49 -16.72 11.08 -12.81
C MET A 49 -15.66 11.85 -13.63
N HIS A 50 -14.74 11.16 -14.31
CA HIS A 50 -13.71 11.78 -15.17
C HIS A 50 -14.11 11.80 -16.66
N GLY A 51 -15.40 11.68 -16.93
CA GLY A 51 -16.01 11.65 -18.26
C GLY A 51 -16.91 10.44 -18.46
N SER A 52 -17.77 10.46 -19.48
CA SER A 52 -18.78 9.42 -19.72
C SER A 52 -18.33 8.39 -20.77
N PRO A 53 -18.50 7.08 -20.50
CA PRO A 53 -18.81 6.50 -19.19
C PRO A 53 -17.55 6.48 -18.30
N THR A 54 -17.72 6.30 -16.98
CA THR A 54 -16.65 6.07 -16.00
C THR A 54 -16.99 4.84 -15.14
N LEU A 55 -16.00 3.99 -14.91
CA LEU A 55 -16.08 2.89 -13.94
C LEU A 55 -15.38 3.32 -12.65
N LEU A 56 -16.03 3.13 -11.50
CA LEU A 56 -15.42 3.23 -10.19
C LEU A 56 -15.37 1.87 -9.51
N ILE A 57 -14.28 1.61 -8.81
CA ILE A 57 -14.11 0.45 -7.93
C ILE A 57 -13.91 0.99 -6.52
N ASP A 58 -14.83 0.63 -5.62
CA ASP A 58 -14.87 1.12 -4.24
C ASP A 58 -14.73 2.65 -4.14
N GLY A 59 -15.37 3.37 -5.07
CA GLY A 59 -15.37 4.83 -5.16
C GLY A 59 -14.19 5.46 -5.91
N SER A 60 -13.24 4.67 -6.43
CA SER A 60 -12.07 5.17 -7.16
C SER A 60 -12.09 4.80 -8.64
N ASP A 61 -11.74 5.74 -9.51
CA ASP A 61 -11.57 5.50 -10.95
C ASP A 61 -10.19 4.90 -11.24
N PRO A 62 -10.08 3.63 -11.67
CA PRO A 62 -8.78 2.98 -11.86
C PRO A 62 -8.10 3.38 -13.19
N PHE A 63 -8.79 4.11 -14.06
CA PHE A 63 -8.29 4.51 -15.39
C PHE A 63 -7.96 6.00 -15.47
N ALA A 64 -8.15 6.75 -14.38
CA ALA A 64 -7.83 8.16 -14.32
C ALA A 64 -6.41 8.34 -13.76
N ALA A 65 -5.61 9.17 -14.42
CA ALA A 65 -4.33 9.57 -13.84
C ALA A 65 -4.59 10.43 -12.58
N PRO A 66 -3.71 10.38 -11.56
CA PRO A 66 -3.85 11.23 -10.38
C PRO A 66 -3.98 12.71 -10.74
N GLY A 67 -4.93 13.41 -10.13
CA GLY A 67 -5.19 14.83 -10.40
C GLY A 67 -5.94 15.11 -11.71
N THR A 68 -6.40 14.08 -12.43
CA THR A 68 -7.35 14.26 -13.54
C THR A 68 -8.61 14.94 -12.99
N PRO A 69 -9.04 16.09 -13.54
CA PRO A 69 -10.25 16.75 -13.07
C PRO A 69 -11.48 15.92 -13.45
N THR A 70 -12.52 15.97 -12.61
CA THR A 70 -13.83 15.42 -12.96
C THR A 70 -14.39 16.15 -14.19
N SER A 71 -15.13 15.43 -15.03
CA SER A 71 -15.60 15.92 -16.31
C SER A 71 -16.99 15.37 -16.64
N PHE A 72 -17.86 16.24 -17.16
CA PHE A 72 -19.16 15.90 -17.72
C PHE A 72 -19.11 15.79 -19.26
N ALA A 73 -17.97 15.34 -19.81
CA ALA A 73 -17.77 15.16 -21.25
C ALA A 73 -17.54 13.68 -21.60
N CYS A 74 -17.54 13.34 -22.89
CA CYS A 74 -17.19 12.00 -23.34
C CYS A 74 -15.75 11.64 -22.93
N ARG A 75 -15.55 10.42 -22.43
CA ARG A 75 -14.24 9.88 -22.11
C ARG A 75 -13.73 8.97 -23.22
N LEU A 76 -12.43 9.05 -23.47
CA LEU A 76 -11.70 8.09 -24.28
C LEU A 76 -10.76 7.30 -23.38
N TYR A 77 -10.71 6.01 -23.62
CA TYR A 77 -9.85 5.05 -22.95
C TYR A 77 -8.74 4.65 -23.89
N ARG A 78 -7.55 4.51 -23.34
CA ARG A 78 -6.41 3.94 -24.05
C ARG A 78 -6.13 2.58 -23.45
N ASP A 79 -6.33 1.54 -24.25
CA ASP A 79 -6.05 0.16 -23.88
C ASP A 79 -4.52 -0.06 -23.84
N HIS A 80 -4.09 -1.14 -23.20
CA HIS A 80 -2.66 -1.44 -23.04
C HIS A 80 -1.90 -1.55 -24.38
N ASP A 81 -2.58 -1.96 -25.45
CA ASP A 81 -2.03 -2.14 -26.80
C ASP A 81 -1.94 -0.80 -27.56
N GLY A 82 -2.35 0.30 -26.93
CA GLY A 82 -2.37 1.65 -27.50
C GLY A 82 -3.65 1.99 -28.26
N THR A 83 -4.59 1.07 -28.40
CA THR A 83 -5.90 1.31 -29.03
C THR A 83 -6.70 2.32 -28.22
N ILE A 84 -7.36 3.26 -28.92
CA ILE A 84 -8.22 4.25 -28.28
C ILE A 84 -9.69 3.89 -28.54
N GLY A 85 -10.48 3.81 -27.47
CA GLY A 85 -11.89 3.43 -27.51
C GLY A 85 -12.78 4.21 -26.54
N GLY A 86 -14.09 3.98 -26.64
CA GLY A 86 -15.09 4.60 -25.77
C GLY A 86 -15.25 3.94 -24.40
N ALA A 87 -14.61 2.80 -24.17
CA ALA A 87 -14.60 2.04 -22.93
C ALA A 87 -13.26 1.28 -22.82
N PRO A 88 -12.81 0.89 -21.61
CA PRO A 88 -11.65 0.00 -21.43
C PRO A 88 -11.91 -1.38 -22.05
N SER A 89 -10.85 -2.08 -22.43
CA SER A 89 -10.89 -3.49 -22.86
C SER A 89 -11.40 -4.44 -21.75
N VAL A 90 -11.91 -5.62 -22.13
CA VAL A 90 -12.32 -6.66 -21.16
C VAL A 90 -11.12 -7.12 -20.30
N GLU A 91 -9.93 -7.15 -20.90
CA GLU A 91 -8.69 -7.51 -20.22
C GLU A 91 -8.32 -6.49 -19.13
N ASP A 92 -8.37 -5.19 -19.47
CA ASP A 92 -8.13 -4.12 -18.52
C ASP A 92 -9.16 -4.11 -17.39
N LEU A 93 -10.44 -4.35 -17.71
CA LEU A 93 -11.50 -4.51 -16.70
C LEU A 93 -11.21 -5.69 -15.77
N ARG A 94 -10.85 -6.87 -16.30
CA ARG A 94 -10.49 -8.04 -15.48
C ARG A 94 -9.29 -7.75 -14.59
N ARG A 95 -8.28 -7.04 -15.09
CA ARG A 95 -7.09 -6.65 -14.33
C ARG A 95 -7.46 -5.81 -13.11
N VAL A 96 -8.25 -4.75 -13.29
CA VAL A 96 -8.66 -3.87 -12.18
C VAL A 96 -9.65 -4.55 -11.22
N LEU A 97 -10.57 -5.38 -11.73
CA LEU A 97 -11.58 -6.10 -10.92
C LEU A 97 -11.04 -7.30 -10.14
N ASN A 98 -9.96 -7.92 -10.61
CA ASN A 98 -9.22 -8.93 -9.85
C ASN A 98 -8.33 -8.31 -8.77
N GLY A 99 -8.34 -6.97 -8.64
CA GLY A 99 -7.38 -6.26 -7.82
C GLY A 99 -5.96 -6.56 -8.25
N ALA A 100 -5.71 -6.97 -9.50
CA ALA A 100 -4.37 -7.36 -9.93
C ALA A 100 -3.41 -6.18 -9.81
N ASP A 101 -3.88 -4.94 -9.90
CA ASP A 101 -3.09 -3.76 -9.56
C ASP A 101 -2.83 -3.69 -8.04
N LEU A 102 -3.82 -3.77 -7.13
CA LEU A 102 -3.57 -3.71 -5.67
C LEU A 102 -2.82 -4.94 -5.10
N VAL A 103 -3.09 -6.14 -5.61
CA VAL A 103 -2.39 -7.37 -5.26
C VAL A 103 -0.96 -7.32 -5.81
N SER A 104 -0.74 -6.90 -7.06
CA SER A 104 0.61 -6.67 -7.61
C SER A 104 1.36 -5.53 -6.90
N LEU A 105 0.64 -4.48 -6.47
CA LEU A 105 1.14 -3.31 -5.74
C LEU A 105 1.25 -3.54 -4.21
N THR A 106 0.89 -4.71 -3.71
CA THR A 106 1.20 -5.11 -2.33
C THR A 106 2.23 -6.24 -2.29
N GLN A 107 2.61 -6.86 -3.41
CA GLN A 107 3.57 -7.97 -3.39
C GLN A 107 4.95 -7.61 -2.82
N PRO A 108 5.61 -6.51 -3.24
CA PRO A 108 6.92 -6.11 -2.71
C PRO A 108 6.93 -6.01 -1.18
N ALA A 109 6.11 -5.15 -0.59
CA ALA A 109 6.13 -4.90 0.86
C ALA A 109 5.20 -5.82 1.68
N GLY A 110 4.27 -6.52 1.05
CA GLY A 110 3.23 -7.34 1.68
C GLY A 110 3.46 -8.83 1.56
N ARG A 111 4.72 -9.27 1.51
CA ARG A 111 5.11 -10.69 1.55
C ARG A 111 4.53 -11.50 0.39
N ALA A 112 4.66 -10.98 -0.83
CA ALA A 112 4.03 -11.53 -2.05
C ALA A 112 2.50 -11.64 -1.95
N GLY A 113 1.86 -10.72 -1.22
CA GLY A 113 0.40 -10.71 -1.01
C GLY A 113 -0.09 -11.65 0.11
N ARG A 114 0.81 -12.35 0.81
CA ARG A 114 0.44 -13.19 1.97
C ARG A 114 0.10 -12.38 3.23
N GLY A 115 0.29 -11.08 3.19
CA GLY A 115 0.04 -10.17 4.30
C GLY A 115 1.13 -10.22 5.36
N ARG A 116 1.04 -9.30 6.32
CA ARG A 116 2.02 -9.12 7.40
C ARG A 116 1.50 -9.52 8.77
N LEU A 117 0.24 -9.95 8.92
CA LEU A 117 -0.26 -10.44 10.20
C LEU A 117 0.10 -11.92 10.36
N ALA A 118 0.91 -12.25 11.37
CA ALA A 118 1.31 -13.62 11.60
C ALA A 118 0.11 -14.51 12.01
N PRO A 119 0.18 -15.83 11.75
CA PRO A 119 -0.83 -16.79 12.20
C PRO A 119 -0.99 -16.81 13.73
N ALA A 120 -2.15 -17.25 14.22
CA ALA A 120 -2.42 -17.29 15.67
C ALA A 120 -1.65 -18.43 16.36
N GLU A 121 -1.35 -19.46 15.59
CA GLU A 121 -0.75 -20.71 15.97
C GLU A 121 0.67 -20.50 16.51
N GLY A 122 1.07 -21.35 17.46
CA GLY A 122 2.44 -21.36 17.99
C GLY A 122 2.90 -20.05 18.67
N GLY A 123 1.98 -19.12 18.97
CA GLY A 123 2.33 -17.82 19.55
C GLY A 123 2.94 -16.84 18.55
N LEU A 124 2.97 -17.15 17.25
CA LEU A 124 3.57 -16.29 16.22
C LEU A 124 2.98 -14.87 16.24
N ARG A 125 1.65 -14.75 16.20
CA ARG A 125 0.97 -13.44 16.31
C ARG A 125 1.22 -12.74 17.64
N ALA A 126 1.20 -13.47 18.75
CA ALA A 126 1.39 -12.88 20.07
C ALA A 126 2.79 -12.26 20.18
N VAL A 127 3.83 -13.01 19.79
CA VAL A 127 5.22 -12.54 19.78
C VAL A 127 5.42 -11.42 18.77
N GLN A 128 4.88 -11.54 17.55
CA GLN A 128 4.94 -10.47 16.55
C GLN A 128 4.35 -9.17 17.10
N GLN A 129 3.13 -9.20 17.63
CA GLN A 129 2.49 -8.01 18.16
C GLN A 129 3.22 -7.45 19.38
N ALA A 130 3.83 -8.29 20.23
CA ALA A 130 4.67 -7.84 21.33
C ALA A 130 5.90 -7.07 20.81
N VAL A 131 6.56 -7.55 19.75
CA VAL A 131 7.67 -6.85 19.09
C VAL A 131 7.21 -5.49 18.54
N LEU A 132 6.12 -5.47 17.76
CA LEU A 132 5.61 -4.23 17.16
C LEU A 132 5.19 -3.19 18.22
N ARG A 133 4.52 -3.63 19.29
CA ARG A 133 4.14 -2.75 20.41
C ARG A 133 5.37 -2.21 21.14
N SER A 134 6.43 -3.01 21.30
CA SER A 134 7.68 -2.54 21.91
C SER A 134 8.33 -1.42 21.10
N PHE A 135 8.44 -1.58 19.78
CA PHE A 135 8.95 -0.50 18.92
C PHE A 135 8.07 0.75 19.00
N ALA A 136 6.75 0.59 18.93
CA ALA A 136 5.82 1.72 19.01
C ALA A 136 5.91 2.48 20.35
N ALA A 137 6.13 1.78 21.47
CA ALA A 137 6.17 2.37 22.80
C ALA A 137 7.55 2.92 23.20
N THR A 138 8.62 2.24 22.77
CA THR A 138 9.99 2.50 23.29
C THR A 138 10.99 2.86 22.20
N GLY A 139 10.66 2.64 20.93
CA GLY A 139 11.56 2.79 19.79
C GLY A 139 12.59 1.67 19.67
N SER A 140 12.42 0.56 20.40
CA SER A 140 13.37 -0.56 20.40
C SER A 140 12.67 -1.91 20.47
N ALA A 141 13.40 -2.95 20.06
CA ALA A 141 12.98 -4.33 20.20
C ALA A 141 12.72 -4.69 21.68
N PRO A 142 11.78 -5.61 21.97
CA PRO A 142 11.46 -6.01 23.34
C PRO A 142 12.62 -6.74 24.01
N THR A 143 12.63 -6.73 25.34
CA THR A 143 13.55 -7.56 26.12
C THR A 143 13.22 -9.05 25.95
N THR A 144 14.21 -9.92 26.21
CA THR A 144 14.00 -11.37 26.21
C THR A 144 12.87 -11.78 27.16
N ALA A 145 12.78 -11.16 28.34
CA ALA A 145 11.73 -11.45 29.31
C ALA A 145 10.32 -11.13 28.76
N ALA A 146 10.16 -10.01 28.04
CA ALA A 146 8.88 -9.64 27.43
C ALA A 146 8.51 -10.58 26.27
N LEU A 147 9.51 -11.07 25.52
CA LEU A 147 9.31 -12.07 24.47
C LEU A 147 8.90 -13.43 25.05
N ASP A 148 9.55 -13.87 26.13
CA ASP A 148 9.20 -15.10 26.84
C ASP A 148 7.80 -15.04 27.46
N GLU A 149 7.39 -13.88 27.99
CA GLU A 149 6.03 -13.64 28.47
C GLU A 149 4.99 -13.80 27.34
N ALA A 150 5.28 -13.26 26.15
CA ALA A 150 4.39 -13.37 24.99
C ALA A 150 4.29 -14.81 24.43
N ALA A 151 5.41 -15.55 24.45
CA ALA A 151 5.46 -16.93 23.95
C ALA A 151 4.96 -17.97 24.97
N GLY A 152 5.08 -17.67 26.27
CA GLY A 152 4.79 -18.58 27.39
C GLY A 152 3.44 -19.31 27.32
N PRO A 153 2.31 -18.64 27.01
CA PRO A 153 1.00 -19.29 26.88
C PRO A 153 0.94 -20.41 25.82
N PHE A 154 1.89 -20.42 24.88
CA PHE A 154 1.96 -21.38 23.78
C PHE A 154 2.98 -22.49 24.02
N GLY A 155 3.70 -22.45 25.16
CA GLY A 155 4.65 -23.50 25.55
C GLY A 155 5.90 -23.60 24.67
N LEU A 156 6.20 -22.58 23.87
CA LEU A 156 7.38 -22.51 23.01
C LEU A 156 8.39 -21.47 23.53
N PRO A 157 9.71 -21.73 23.45
CA PRO A 157 10.72 -20.71 23.73
C PRO A 157 10.60 -19.54 22.75
N ALA A 158 10.74 -18.30 23.22
CA ALA A 158 10.62 -17.13 22.37
C ALA A 158 11.60 -17.14 21.18
N ALA A 159 12.83 -17.63 21.39
CA ALA A 159 13.82 -17.76 20.33
C ALA A 159 13.35 -18.66 19.17
N GLN A 160 12.58 -19.71 19.46
CA GLN A 160 12.02 -20.59 18.44
C GLN A 160 10.93 -19.86 17.64
N VAL A 161 10.04 -19.14 18.31
CA VAL A 161 8.98 -18.36 17.66
C VAL A 161 9.56 -17.24 16.80
N LEU A 162 10.62 -16.56 17.28
CA LEU A 162 11.33 -15.54 16.50
C LEU A 162 12.00 -16.12 15.26
N ALA A 163 12.63 -17.29 15.35
CA ALA A 163 13.24 -17.96 14.21
C ALA A 163 12.19 -18.32 13.14
N GLU A 164 11.01 -18.76 13.54
CA GLU A 164 9.90 -19.05 12.63
C GLU A 164 9.33 -17.77 12.00
N LEU A 165 9.12 -16.71 12.79
CA LEU A 165 8.74 -15.39 12.27
C LEU A 165 9.76 -14.86 11.26
N ALA A 166 11.05 -15.07 11.48
CA ALA A 166 12.11 -14.67 10.57
C ALA A 166 12.11 -15.50 9.27
N ALA A 167 12.00 -16.83 9.39
CA ALA A 167 11.93 -17.74 8.24
C ALA A 167 10.73 -17.43 7.35
N GLU A 168 9.63 -17.01 7.96
CA GLU A 168 8.41 -16.61 7.26
C GLU A 168 8.40 -15.12 6.89
N ASP A 169 9.49 -14.36 7.01
CA ASP A 169 9.59 -12.94 6.61
C ASP A 169 8.61 -12.00 7.36
N PHE A 170 8.32 -12.23 8.63
CA PHE A 170 7.59 -11.26 9.47
C PHE A 170 8.53 -10.26 10.18
N LEU A 171 9.79 -10.65 10.36
CA LEU A 171 10.86 -9.86 10.95
C LEU A 171 12.21 -10.32 10.40
N VAL A 172 13.27 -9.58 10.72
CA VAL A 172 14.65 -9.87 10.33
C VAL A 172 15.49 -10.04 11.60
N LEU A 173 16.24 -11.14 11.66
CA LEU A 173 17.22 -11.41 12.70
C LEU A 173 18.64 -11.32 12.13
N ASP A 174 19.61 -10.98 12.98
CA ASP A 174 21.02 -11.24 12.70
C ASP A 174 21.39 -12.70 13.03
N ASP A 175 22.65 -13.07 12.78
CA ASP A 175 23.18 -14.42 13.03
C ASP A 175 23.15 -14.82 14.52
N SER A 176 23.01 -13.86 15.43
CA SER A 176 22.90 -14.10 16.88
C SER A 176 21.45 -14.18 17.38
N GLY A 177 20.47 -14.00 16.49
CA GLY A 177 19.05 -13.99 16.82
C GLY A 177 18.53 -12.65 17.33
N VAL A 178 19.29 -11.57 17.17
CA VAL A 178 18.85 -10.20 17.53
C VAL A 178 18.01 -9.62 16.41
N ILE A 179 16.90 -8.95 16.78
CA ILE A 179 15.98 -8.32 15.83
C ILE A 179 16.64 -7.10 15.20
N LEU A 180 16.87 -7.16 13.88
CA LEU A 180 17.34 -6.03 13.06
C LEU A 180 16.18 -5.21 12.48
N GLY A 181 15.03 -5.84 12.27
CA GLY A 181 13.83 -5.19 11.76
C GLY A 181 12.58 -6.03 12.03
N ALA A 182 11.44 -5.38 12.16
CA ALA A 182 10.14 -6.00 12.36
C ALA A 182 9.08 -5.15 11.68
N TYR A 183 8.66 -5.55 10.48
CA TYR A 183 7.87 -4.70 9.58
C TYR A 183 6.62 -4.13 10.27
N PRO A 184 6.46 -2.80 10.30
CA PRO A 184 7.18 -1.80 9.50
C PRO A 184 8.49 -1.21 10.10
N PHE A 185 8.86 -1.54 11.33
CA PHE A 185 9.98 -0.93 12.05
C PHE A 185 11.36 -1.48 11.66
N SER A 186 12.38 -0.64 11.78
CA SER A 186 13.80 -1.02 11.75
C SER A 186 14.45 -0.77 13.11
N ALA A 187 15.26 -1.73 13.59
CA ALA A 187 16.13 -1.53 14.75
C ALA A 187 17.41 -0.77 14.39
N VAL A 188 17.76 -0.78 13.10
CA VAL A 188 18.91 -0.06 12.56
C VAL A 188 18.46 1.30 12.04
N ALA A 189 19.26 2.34 12.26
CA ALA A 189 18.97 3.67 11.74
C ALA A 189 18.86 3.66 10.20
N THR A 190 17.77 4.21 9.69
CA THR A 190 17.53 4.42 8.26
C THR A 190 17.21 5.90 8.01
N GLU A 191 17.19 6.32 6.75
CA GLU A 191 16.72 7.67 6.41
C GLU A 191 15.22 7.87 6.66
N HIS A 192 14.46 6.78 6.81
CA HIS A 192 13.02 6.82 7.03
C HIS A 192 12.72 6.90 8.53
N VAL A 193 12.53 8.13 9.01
CA VAL A 193 12.29 8.43 10.42
C VAL A 193 10.81 8.72 10.64
N VAL A 194 10.22 8.09 11.65
CA VAL A 194 8.84 8.35 12.07
C VAL A 194 8.83 8.85 13.51
N GLN A 195 8.32 10.06 13.71
CA GLN A 195 8.05 10.61 15.03
C GLN A 195 6.58 10.33 15.38
N ILE A 196 6.34 9.43 16.32
CA ILE A 196 4.99 9.07 16.78
C ILE A 196 4.51 10.15 17.76
N ALA A 197 3.26 10.62 17.62
CA ALA A 197 2.70 11.63 18.53
C ALA A 197 2.58 11.07 19.96
N GLY A 198 3.18 11.77 20.93
CA GLY A 198 3.25 11.30 22.32
C GLY A 198 4.13 10.06 22.54
N GLY A 199 4.84 9.61 21.50
CA GLY A 199 5.68 8.42 21.52
C GLY A 199 7.14 8.70 21.11
N PRO A 200 7.93 7.63 20.92
CA PRO A 200 9.32 7.73 20.51
C PRO A 200 9.47 8.13 19.04
N MET A 201 10.69 8.53 18.70
CA MET A 201 11.17 8.52 17.32
C MET A 201 11.62 7.09 16.98
N VAL A 202 11.22 6.59 15.81
CA VAL A 202 11.54 5.25 15.33
C VAL A 202 12.05 5.29 13.89
N PHE A 203 12.75 4.24 13.49
CA PHE A 203 13.18 4.03 12.11
C PHE A 203 12.27 3.03 11.41
N SER A 204 12.14 3.18 10.10
CA SER A 204 11.33 2.31 9.24
C SER A 204 12.20 1.60 8.21
N MET A 205 11.80 0.40 7.82
CA MET A 205 12.51 -0.43 6.85
C MET A 205 12.47 0.16 5.43
N CYS A 206 11.38 0.83 5.04
CA CYS A 206 11.26 1.52 3.74
C CYS A 206 10.21 2.65 3.78
N ALA A 207 9.97 3.29 2.62
CA ALA A 207 8.98 4.36 2.47
C ALA A 207 7.53 3.90 2.78
N ILE A 208 7.10 2.75 2.23
CA ILE A 208 5.74 2.23 2.49
C ILE A 208 5.58 1.78 3.94
N ASP A 209 6.61 1.19 4.51
CA ASP A 209 6.62 0.80 5.93
C ASP A 209 6.45 2.05 6.81
N ALA A 210 7.10 3.17 6.44
CA ALA A 210 7.04 4.40 7.21
C ALA A 210 5.62 5.02 7.17
N LEU A 211 4.97 4.97 6.01
CA LEU A 211 3.56 5.35 5.84
C LEU A 211 2.59 4.37 6.54
N GLY A 212 3.04 3.15 6.83
CA GLY A 212 2.23 2.09 7.45
C GLY A 212 2.15 2.20 8.97
N ILE A 213 3.15 2.81 9.61
CA ILE A 213 3.19 2.98 11.08
C ILE A 213 1.97 3.75 11.60
N PRO A 214 1.62 4.95 11.08
CA PRO A 214 0.51 5.73 11.62
C PRO A 214 -0.86 5.02 11.59
N PRO A 215 -1.31 4.43 10.45
CA PRO A 215 -2.58 3.70 10.42
C PRO A 215 -2.54 2.40 11.22
N MET A 216 -1.38 1.71 11.33
CA MET A 216 -1.23 0.53 12.19
C MET A 216 -1.47 0.86 13.67
N LEU A 217 -1.00 2.03 14.12
CA LEU A 217 -1.12 2.49 15.50
C LEU A 217 -2.44 3.22 15.77
N GLY A 218 -3.15 3.67 14.73
CA GLY A 218 -4.27 4.58 14.88
C GLY A 218 -3.86 5.91 15.54
N ALA A 219 -2.64 6.38 15.26
CA ALA A 219 -2.03 7.53 15.92
C ALA A 219 -1.49 8.55 14.92
N ASP A 220 -1.53 9.82 15.31
CA ASP A 220 -0.87 10.90 14.59
C ASP A 220 0.65 10.71 14.62
N ALA A 221 1.32 11.12 13.55
CA ALA A 221 2.77 10.95 13.40
C ALA A 221 3.34 11.84 12.30
N VAL A 222 4.65 11.98 12.31
CA VAL A 222 5.39 12.67 11.26
C VAL A 222 6.44 11.74 10.68
N VAL A 223 6.31 11.43 9.40
CA VAL A 223 7.32 10.72 8.60
C VAL A 223 8.26 11.73 7.96
N THR A 224 9.56 11.49 8.05
CA THR A 224 10.59 12.28 7.36
C THR A 224 11.57 11.33 6.66
N SER A 225 11.93 11.65 5.42
CA SER A 225 12.88 10.91 4.60
C SER A 225 13.68 11.86 3.71
N SER A 226 14.71 11.35 3.05
CA SER A 226 15.42 12.05 1.97
C SER A 226 15.15 11.41 0.61
N ASP A 227 15.12 12.24 -0.43
CA ASP A 227 15.16 11.81 -1.83
C ASP A 227 16.60 11.38 -2.19
N PRO A 228 16.81 10.15 -2.71
CA PRO A 228 18.15 9.62 -2.96
C PRO A 228 18.87 10.30 -4.14
N VAL A 229 18.20 11.09 -4.97
CA VAL A 229 18.81 11.79 -6.12
C VAL A 229 19.42 13.11 -5.72
N ASN A 230 18.70 13.91 -4.93
CA ASN A 230 19.07 15.29 -4.60
C ASN A 230 19.29 15.54 -3.10
N GLY A 231 18.99 14.56 -2.24
CA GLY A 231 19.09 14.67 -0.78
C GLY A 231 18.02 15.55 -0.12
N ALA A 232 17.07 16.10 -0.89
CA ALA A 232 16.03 16.97 -0.37
C ALA A 232 15.02 16.19 0.49
N THR A 233 14.48 16.86 1.50
CA THR A 233 13.58 16.23 2.46
C THR A 233 12.19 15.98 1.88
N VAL A 234 11.68 14.78 2.08
CA VAL A 234 10.25 14.44 1.97
C VAL A 234 9.69 14.29 3.37
N ARG A 235 8.60 15.00 3.67
CA ARG A 235 7.91 14.98 4.96
C ARG A 235 6.43 14.67 4.76
N VAL A 236 5.90 13.74 5.54
CA VAL A 236 4.48 13.39 5.55
C VAL A 236 3.96 13.53 6.98
N GLU A 237 2.97 14.39 7.17
CA GLU A 237 2.36 14.65 8.47
C GLU A 237 0.97 14.02 8.52
N PHE A 238 0.79 13.08 9.45
CA PHE A 238 -0.48 12.41 9.70
C PHE A 238 -1.16 13.10 10.88
N SER A 239 -2.36 13.64 10.65
CA SER A 239 -3.20 14.19 11.71
C SER A 239 -4.67 13.85 11.49
N GLY A 240 -5.31 13.28 12.51
CA GLY A 240 -6.74 12.93 12.46
C GLY A 240 -7.08 11.94 11.34
N GLY A 241 -6.15 11.06 10.98
CA GLY A 241 -6.30 10.08 9.91
C GLY A 241 -6.06 10.61 8.48
N ALA A 242 -5.72 11.89 8.31
CA ALA A 242 -5.35 12.47 7.02
C ALA A 242 -3.83 12.69 6.94
N ALA A 243 -3.26 12.53 5.74
CA ALA A 243 -1.84 12.78 5.48
C ALA A 243 -1.63 14.05 4.65
N ALA A 244 -0.65 14.86 5.04
CA ALA A 244 -0.21 16.03 4.29
C ALA A 244 1.27 15.89 3.90
N TRP A 245 1.55 15.92 2.59
CA TRP A 245 2.88 15.69 2.04
C TRP A 245 3.59 17.00 1.68
N LYS A 246 4.89 17.04 1.95
CA LYS A 246 5.80 18.10 1.53
C LYS A 246 7.08 17.50 0.94
N PRO A 247 7.44 17.84 -0.31
CA PRO A 247 6.66 18.67 -1.25
C PRO A 247 5.36 18.00 -1.69
N SER A 248 4.39 18.78 -2.17
CA SER A 248 3.11 18.24 -2.69
C SER A 248 3.26 17.43 -3.97
N THR A 249 4.44 17.47 -4.59
CA THR A 249 4.83 16.67 -5.75
C THR A 249 5.44 15.33 -5.38
N ALA A 250 5.65 15.06 -4.08
CA ALA A 250 6.35 13.86 -3.63
C ALA A 250 5.62 12.58 -4.06
N VAL A 251 6.41 11.56 -4.39
CA VAL A 251 5.97 10.24 -4.84
C VAL A 251 6.79 9.14 -4.17
N VAL A 252 6.36 7.89 -4.34
CA VAL A 252 7.11 6.71 -3.88
C VAL A 252 7.43 5.83 -5.08
N TYR A 253 8.67 5.36 -5.18
CA TYR A 253 8.97 4.23 -6.05
C TYR A 253 8.61 2.95 -5.32
N TYR A 254 7.76 2.13 -5.92
CA TYR A 254 7.28 0.88 -5.36
C TYR A 254 7.66 -0.29 -6.26
N GLY A 255 8.65 -1.07 -5.84
CA GLY A 255 9.19 -2.14 -6.67
C GLY A 255 10.06 -3.13 -5.91
N ALA A 256 10.41 -4.22 -6.58
CA ALA A 256 11.28 -5.26 -6.04
C ALA A 256 12.24 -5.75 -7.13
N ARG A 257 13.33 -6.38 -6.72
CA ARG A 257 14.14 -7.18 -7.65
C ARG A 257 13.38 -8.45 -8.02
N ASP A 258 13.64 -8.96 -9.22
CA ASP A 258 13.15 -10.27 -9.68
C ASP A 258 13.96 -11.40 -9.03
N GLN A 259 13.93 -11.46 -7.69
CA GLN A 259 14.66 -12.38 -6.85
C GLN A 259 13.78 -12.84 -5.68
N HIS A 260 14.02 -14.06 -5.21
CA HIS A 260 13.35 -14.60 -4.03
C HIS A 260 14.17 -14.30 -2.78
N GLY A 261 13.51 -13.88 -1.70
CA GLY A 261 14.15 -13.62 -0.42
C GLY A 261 13.28 -12.77 0.51
N PRO A 262 13.78 -12.48 1.73
CA PRO A 262 13.11 -11.59 2.67
C PRO A 262 12.92 -10.20 2.07
N ALA A 263 11.84 -9.51 2.45
CA ALA A 263 11.52 -8.18 1.91
C ALA A 263 12.65 -7.16 2.11
N ALA A 264 13.38 -7.28 3.22
CA ALA A 264 14.55 -6.45 3.52
C ALA A 264 15.63 -6.54 2.42
N ALA A 265 15.83 -7.74 1.85
CA ALA A 265 16.85 -7.98 0.84
C ALA A 265 16.36 -7.70 -0.59
N VAL A 266 15.07 -7.89 -0.87
CA VAL A 266 14.55 -7.85 -2.25
C VAL A 266 13.83 -6.57 -2.63
N CYS A 267 13.29 -5.82 -1.67
CA CYS A 267 12.49 -4.63 -1.96
C CYS A 267 12.77 -3.41 -1.07
N CYS A 268 13.01 -3.56 0.24
CA CYS A 268 13.07 -2.41 1.16
C CYS A 268 14.14 -1.38 0.78
N ASP A 269 15.29 -1.82 0.26
CA ASP A 269 16.34 -0.93 -0.27
C ASP A 269 15.89 -0.02 -1.42
N TYR A 270 14.78 -0.37 -2.09
CA TYR A 270 14.30 0.25 -3.33
C TYR A 270 12.95 0.95 -3.17
N LEU A 271 12.21 0.68 -2.09
CA LEU A 271 10.97 1.38 -1.77
C LEU A 271 11.28 2.74 -1.15
N ARG A 272 11.51 3.75 -1.99
CA ARG A 272 12.03 5.07 -1.59
C ARG A 272 11.03 6.19 -1.84
N PHE A 273 11.11 7.25 -1.03
CA PHE A 273 10.46 8.52 -1.29
C PHE A 273 11.27 9.35 -2.29
N PHE A 274 10.57 10.14 -3.10
CA PHE A 274 11.16 11.15 -3.98
C PHE A 274 10.39 12.45 -3.86
N THR A 275 11.09 13.57 -4.04
CA THR A 275 10.50 14.91 -4.03
C THR A 275 9.59 15.15 -5.23
N ASP A 276 9.83 14.47 -6.34
CA ASP A 276 8.98 14.49 -7.53
C ASP A 276 9.15 13.23 -8.39
N ARG A 277 8.28 13.10 -9.40
CA ARG A 277 8.29 11.98 -10.35
C ARG A 277 9.55 11.94 -11.21
N HIS A 278 10.13 13.07 -11.56
CA HIS A 278 11.30 13.11 -12.43
C HIS A 278 12.51 12.46 -11.75
N ASN A 279 12.75 12.76 -10.47
CA ASN A 279 13.80 12.12 -9.69
C ASN A 279 13.56 10.61 -9.54
N ALA A 280 12.31 10.21 -9.31
CA ALA A 280 11.96 8.79 -9.22
C ALA A 280 12.25 8.04 -10.53
N GLU A 281 11.93 8.64 -11.69
CA GLU A 281 12.21 8.08 -13.03
C GLU A 281 13.72 8.01 -13.30
N GLN A 282 14.46 9.08 -12.99
CA GLN A 282 15.92 9.12 -13.14
C GLN A 282 16.59 8.03 -12.31
N TRP A 283 16.22 7.92 -11.03
CA TRP A 283 16.78 6.93 -10.13
C TRP A 283 16.42 5.51 -10.59
N ALA A 284 15.17 5.25 -10.93
CA ALA A 284 14.71 3.94 -11.39
C ALA A 284 15.43 3.49 -12.68
N GLY A 285 15.66 4.42 -13.62
CA GLY A 285 16.39 4.14 -14.86
C GLY A 285 17.85 3.73 -14.66
N GLN A 286 18.42 3.98 -13.48
CA GLN A 286 19.79 3.58 -13.12
C GLN A 286 19.83 2.21 -12.40
N GLN A 287 18.68 1.67 -11.97
CA GLN A 287 18.62 0.43 -11.21
C GLN A 287 18.42 -0.78 -12.13
N ALA A 288 19.52 -1.44 -12.50
CA ALA A 288 19.46 -2.66 -13.30
C ALA A 288 18.74 -3.80 -12.54
N GLY A 289 17.74 -4.41 -13.19
CA GLY A 289 16.99 -5.57 -12.67
C GLY A 289 15.91 -5.24 -11.64
N LEU A 290 15.62 -3.96 -11.42
CA LEU A 290 14.50 -3.52 -10.59
C LEU A 290 13.21 -3.46 -11.41
N ARG A 291 12.12 -4.04 -10.88
CA ARG A 291 10.77 -3.91 -11.46
C ARG A 291 9.87 -3.23 -10.47
N GLY A 292 9.11 -2.24 -10.93
CA GLY A 292 8.25 -1.45 -10.07
C GLY A 292 7.56 -0.32 -10.81
N ALA A 293 6.81 0.46 -10.05
CA ALA A 293 6.08 1.62 -10.53
C ALA A 293 6.30 2.82 -9.60
N ILE A 294 6.09 4.02 -10.13
CA ILE A 294 6.08 5.25 -9.34
C ILE A 294 4.63 5.54 -8.97
N VAL A 295 4.32 5.40 -7.68
CA VAL A 295 2.98 5.57 -7.13
C VAL A 295 2.81 6.96 -6.52
N GLY A 296 1.60 7.50 -6.65
CA GLY A 296 1.24 8.79 -6.03
C GLY A 296 0.96 8.66 -4.54
N GLN A 297 0.78 9.80 -3.86
CA GLN A 297 0.58 9.90 -2.41
C GLN A 297 -0.58 9.04 -1.90
N ALA A 298 -1.79 9.27 -2.44
CA ALA A 298 -2.98 8.54 -2.04
C ALA A 298 -2.88 7.03 -2.28
N GLU A 299 -2.14 6.61 -3.32
CA GLU A 299 -1.92 5.20 -3.62
C GLU A 299 -0.91 4.57 -2.65
N ALA A 300 0.20 5.26 -2.37
CA ALA A 300 1.18 4.83 -1.38
C ALA A 300 0.57 4.70 0.01
N GLU A 301 -0.28 5.66 0.41
CA GLU A 301 -1.04 5.61 1.67
C GLU A 301 -1.98 4.40 1.72
N ARG A 302 -2.74 4.13 0.65
CA ARG A 302 -3.63 2.97 0.57
C ARG A 302 -2.86 1.65 0.65
N ILE A 303 -1.74 1.53 -0.07
CA ILE A 303 -0.88 0.34 -0.02
C ILE A 303 -0.40 0.12 1.42
N ALA A 304 0.13 1.16 2.06
CA ALA A 304 0.63 1.09 3.42
C ALA A 304 -0.46 0.72 4.45
N ALA A 305 -1.62 1.38 4.39
CA ALA A 305 -2.76 1.07 5.26
C ALA A 305 -3.29 -0.35 5.05
N THR A 306 -3.31 -0.84 3.81
CA THR A 306 -3.74 -2.22 3.49
C THR A 306 -2.78 -3.26 4.06
N ILE A 307 -1.47 -3.02 3.99
CA ILE A 307 -0.47 -3.97 4.47
C ILE A 307 -0.40 -3.98 5.99
N PHE A 308 -0.47 -2.80 6.63
CA PHE A 308 -0.10 -2.63 8.05
C PHE A 308 -1.26 -2.28 8.99
N GLY A 309 -2.35 -1.70 8.48
CA GLY A 309 -3.40 -1.09 9.32
C GLY A 309 -4.06 -2.05 10.31
N SER A 310 -4.13 -3.34 10.00
CA SER A 310 -4.77 -4.34 10.86
C SER A 310 -3.81 -5.08 11.79
N LEU A 311 -2.50 -4.80 11.78
CA LEU A 311 -1.53 -5.64 12.50
C LEU A 311 -1.71 -5.63 14.03
N LEU A 312 -2.14 -4.48 14.57
CA LEU A 312 -2.37 -4.28 16.00
C LEU A 312 -3.85 -4.07 16.35
N ALA A 313 -4.76 -4.24 15.38
CA ALA A 313 -6.18 -4.23 15.64
C ALA A 313 -6.53 -5.31 16.68
N ALA A 314 -7.45 -4.99 17.59
CA ALA A 314 -8.00 -6.00 18.49
C ALA A 314 -8.67 -7.10 17.65
N SER A 315 -8.40 -8.38 17.98
CA SER A 315 -9.13 -9.48 17.35
C SER A 315 -10.63 -9.23 17.52
N PRO A 316 -11.45 -9.40 16.46
CA PRO A 316 -12.89 -9.43 16.66
C PRO A 316 -13.22 -10.55 17.66
N GLN A 317 -13.95 -10.19 18.72
CA GLN A 317 -14.48 -11.13 19.71
C GLN A 317 -15.52 -12.05 19.08
#